data_AF-A0A961SZE3-F1
#
_entry.id   AF-A0A961SZE3-F1
#
_cell.length_a   1.000
_cell.length_b   1.000
_cell.length_c   1.000
_cell.angle_alpha   90.00
_cell.angle_beta   90.00
_cell.angle_gamma   90.00
#
_symmetry.space_group_name_H-M   'P 1'
#
loop_
_entity.id
_entity.type
_entity.pdbx_description
1 polymer ?
#
loop_
_entity_poly.entity_id
_entity_poly.type
_entity_poly.pdbx_seq_one_letter_code
_entity_poly.pdbx_strand_id
1 'polypeptide(L)'
;IFDFESMNKTLFYGLYTRTNSYFEGGELQAEEGLPQGREREILEGYRGRIADAVIDEPFVLPVHGGQAETRKYQREALKLFTDAGFTFKGGLLLDPSGKQFEIEILGNDPTDERVGIPMVEYLRPLGIRATIRIVDSAQYKNRIDNFDFDMSMISTAQSLSPGNEQREYWSSQTADKPGGRNYSGIKDPVIDDLVERIIAAPDRAELVALTRALDRVLLNGYYAIPMWYNPKAWFSWWRKLQFPPTQPLYTGVDLYSLWIDTEIEKAMEGSR
;
A
#
# COMPACT_ATOMS: atom_id res chain seq x y z
N ILE A 1 10.67 -10.06 1.05
CA ILE A 1 11.36 -9.92 2.36
C ILE A 1 10.35 -9.62 3.45
N PHE A 2 9.46 -8.65 3.26
CA PHE A 2 8.31 -8.46 4.15
C PHE A 2 7.44 -9.73 4.19
N ASP A 3 7.42 -10.43 5.33
CA ASP A 3 6.69 -11.68 5.53
C ASP A 3 5.31 -11.39 6.13
N PHE A 4 4.39 -11.01 5.24
CA PHE A 4 3.01 -10.72 5.60
C PHE A 4 2.31 -11.94 6.20
N GLU A 5 2.55 -13.13 5.66
CA GLU A 5 1.82 -14.34 6.05
C GLU A 5 2.09 -14.71 7.51
N SER A 6 3.35 -14.61 7.94
CA SER A 6 3.73 -14.79 9.34
C SER A 6 3.12 -13.71 10.23
N MET A 7 3.17 -12.45 9.83
CA MET A 7 2.55 -11.34 10.58
C MET A 7 1.03 -11.52 10.69
N ASN A 8 0.35 -11.88 9.61
CA ASN A 8 -1.09 -12.07 9.59
C ASN A 8 -1.50 -13.18 10.54
N LYS A 9 -0.77 -14.30 10.52
CA LYS A 9 -1.01 -15.43 11.43
C LYS A 9 -0.77 -15.08 12.91
N THR A 10 0.30 -14.36 13.21
CA THR A 10 0.77 -14.19 14.60
C THR A 10 0.30 -12.90 15.26
N LEU A 11 0.20 -11.82 14.49
CA LEU A 11 -0.19 -10.50 14.97
C LEU A 11 -1.66 -10.19 14.65
N PHE A 12 -2.16 -10.61 13.51
CA PHE A 12 -3.47 -10.17 13.01
C PHE A 12 -4.55 -11.25 13.04
N TYR A 13 -4.25 -12.42 13.62
CA TYR A 13 -5.19 -13.54 13.78
C TYR A 13 -5.80 -14.05 12.46
N GLY A 14 -5.10 -13.86 11.34
CA GLY A 14 -5.56 -14.23 10.00
C GLY A 14 -6.72 -13.37 9.47
N LEU A 15 -6.93 -12.18 10.04
CA LEU A 15 -8.07 -11.32 9.73
C LEU A 15 -7.81 -10.29 8.63
N TYR A 16 -6.54 -10.05 8.28
CA TYR A 16 -6.18 -9.10 7.23
C TYR A 16 -5.82 -9.79 5.92
N THR A 17 -5.87 -9.03 4.83
CA THR A 17 -5.45 -9.43 3.48
C THR A 17 -4.29 -8.56 3.04
N ARG A 18 -3.36 -9.15 2.28
CA ARG A 18 -2.21 -8.43 1.72
C ARG A 18 -2.72 -7.36 0.76
N THR A 19 -2.27 -6.13 0.93
CA THR A 19 -2.50 -5.10 -0.09
C THR A 19 -1.61 -5.41 -1.29
N ASN A 20 -2.16 -5.48 -2.49
CA ASN A 20 -1.42 -5.68 -3.74
C ASN A 20 -1.71 -4.59 -4.79
N SER A 21 -2.47 -3.55 -4.42
CA SER A 21 -2.81 -2.40 -5.26
C SER A 21 -2.78 -1.09 -4.47
N TYR A 22 -2.46 0.02 -5.12
CA TYR A 22 -2.66 1.36 -4.55
C TYR A 22 -4.15 1.71 -4.46
N PHE A 23 -4.98 1.15 -5.33
CA PHE A 23 -6.44 1.34 -5.41
C PHE A 23 -7.19 0.07 -4.97
N GLU A 24 -6.73 -0.51 -3.87
CA GLU A 24 -7.20 -1.79 -3.34
C GLU A 24 -8.72 -1.86 -3.20
N GLY A 25 -9.31 -2.93 -3.76
CA GLY A 25 -10.73 -3.21 -3.69
C GLY A 25 -11.55 -2.52 -4.79
N GLY A 26 -12.30 -3.33 -5.53
CA GLY A 26 -13.26 -2.85 -6.52
C GLY A 26 -12.67 -2.70 -7.93
N GLU A 27 -13.33 -1.91 -8.78
CA GLU A 27 -13.04 -1.88 -10.22
C GLU A 27 -11.77 -1.11 -10.61
N LEU A 28 -11.30 -0.20 -9.75
CA LEU A 28 -10.15 0.66 -10.02
C LEU A 28 -8.80 -0.04 -9.82
N GLN A 29 -8.78 -1.12 -9.06
CA GLN A 29 -7.63 -2.00 -8.88
C GLN A 29 -7.24 -2.61 -10.23
N ALA A 30 -5.94 -2.59 -10.54
CA ALA A 30 -5.42 -3.34 -11.69
C ALA A 30 -5.70 -4.83 -11.51
N GLU A 31 -6.26 -5.46 -12.54
CA GLU A 31 -6.58 -6.89 -12.50
C GLU A 31 -5.30 -7.74 -12.36
N GLU A 32 -5.41 -8.87 -11.67
CA GLU A 32 -4.33 -9.85 -11.61
C GLU A 32 -3.97 -10.32 -13.02
N GLY A 33 -2.66 -10.49 -13.28
CA GLY A 33 -2.16 -10.86 -14.60
C GLY A 33 -1.69 -9.66 -15.42
N LEU A 34 -1.69 -9.81 -16.74
CA LEU A 34 -1.23 -8.79 -17.68
C LEU A 34 -2.32 -7.73 -17.93
N PRO A 35 -1.96 -6.47 -18.21
CA PRO A 35 -2.94 -5.46 -18.62
C PRO A 35 -3.66 -5.88 -19.90
N GLN A 36 -4.95 -5.54 -20.00
CA GLN A 36 -5.80 -5.91 -21.13
C GLN A 36 -6.59 -4.71 -21.66
N GLY A 37 -7.13 -4.85 -22.88
CA GLY A 37 -8.00 -3.85 -23.50
C GLY A 37 -7.45 -2.43 -23.44
N ARG A 38 -8.28 -1.50 -22.97
CA ARG A 38 -7.94 -0.07 -22.92
C ARG A 38 -6.77 0.24 -22.00
N GLU A 39 -6.64 -0.44 -20.87
CA GLU A 39 -5.50 -0.30 -19.96
C GLU A 39 -4.18 -0.62 -20.67
N ARG A 40 -4.14 -1.74 -21.42
CA ARG A 40 -2.95 -2.12 -22.18
C ARG A 40 -2.60 -1.09 -23.25
N GLU A 41 -3.58 -0.62 -24.02
CA GLU A 41 -3.37 0.42 -25.04
C GLU A 41 -2.74 1.69 -24.44
N ILE A 42 -3.21 2.11 -23.26
CA ILE A 42 -2.67 3.25 -22.53
C ILE A 42 -1.20 3.00 -22.19
N LEU A 43 -0.87 1.84 -21.60
CA LEU A 43 0.48 1.50 -21.17
C LEU A 43 1.46 1.34 -22.34
N GLU A 44 1.02 0.75 -23.45
CA GLU A 44 1.81 0.63 -24.69
C GLU A 44 2.22 2.02 -25.23
N GLY A 45 1.39 3.06 -25.04
CA GLY A 45 1.73 4.45 -25.37
C GLY A 45 2.89 5.04 -24.54
N TYR A 46 3.26 4.39 -23.44
CA TYR A 46 4.41 4.75 -22.61
C TYR A 46 5.59 3.79 -22.78
N ARG A 47 5.55 2.83 -23.71
CA ARG A 47 6.68 1.91 -23.94
C ARG A 47 7.98 2.68 -24.19
N GLY A 48 9.06 2.22 -23.56
CA GLY A 48 10.36 2.91 -23.55
C GLY A 48 10.47 4.08 -22.56
N ARG A 49 9.36 4.49 -21.91
CA ARG A 49 9.35 5.43 -20.77
C ARG A 49 8.97 4.75 -19.45
N ILE A 50 8.33 3.57 -19.51
CA ILE A 50 8.11 2.67 -18.38
C ILE A 50 8.87 1.36 -18.60
N ALA A 51 9.11 0.61 -17.52
CA ALA A 51 9.68 -0.73 -17.63
C ALA A 51 8.75 -1.66 -18.41
N ASP A 52 9.30 -2.48 -19.31
CA ASP A 52 8.50 -3.42 -20.11
C ASP A 52 7.71 -4.41 -19.23
N ALA A 53 8.23 -4.74 -18.04
CA ALA A 53 7.55 -5.57 -17.05
C ALA A 53 6.16 -5.03 -16.64
N VAL A 54 5.90 -3.72 -16.75
CA VAL A 54 4.56 -3.14 -16.50
C VAL A 54 3.51 -3.67 -17.48
N ILE A 55 3.93 -4.03 -18.70
CA ILE A 55 3.08 -4.43 -19.82
C ILE A 55 3.11 -5.94 -20.03
N ASP A 56 4.30 -6.53 -19.89
CA ASP A 56 4.61 -7.86 -20.39
C ASP A 56 4.82 -8.88 -19.26
N GLU A 57 4.83 -8.45 -17.99
CA GLU A 57 4.92 -9.33 -16.82
C GLU A 57 3.80 -9.03 -15.80
N PRO A 58 3.23 -10.06 -15.15
CA PRO A 58 2.30 -9.83 -14.06
C PRO A 58 3.05 -9.32 -12.82
N PHE A 59 2.55 -8.26 -12.19
CA PHE A 59 3.07 -7.83 -10.90
C PHE A 59 2.69 -8.83 -9.82
N VAL A 60 3.69 -9.33 -9.08
CA VAL A 60 3.49 -10.29 -8.00
C VAL A 60 4.30 -9.89 -6.78
N LEU A 61 3.65 -9.91 -5.60
CA LEU A 61 4.34 -9.72 -4.34
C LEU A 61 4.88 -11.07 -3.82
N PRO A 62 6.03 -11.07 -3.12
CA PRO A 62 6.52 -12.26 -2.43
C PRO A 62 5.48 -12.79 -1.44
N VAL A 63 5.09 -14.06 -1.60
CA VAL A 63 4.25 -14.79 -0.63
C VAL A 63 5.14 -15.72 0.18
N HIS A 64 5.17 -15.54 1.49
CA HIS A 64 5.94 -16.37 2.41
C HIS A 64 5.09 -17.56 2.90
N GLY A 65 5.66 -18.77 2.85
CA GLY A 65 4.95 -20.02 3.22
C GLY A 65 5.72 -20.91 4.19
N GLY A 66 6.93 -20.52 4.56
CA GLY A 66 7.85 -21.34 5.33
C GLY A 66 9.31 -20.95 5.12
N GLN A 67 10.22 -21.75 5.69
CA GLN A 67 11.64 -21.47 5.67
C GLN A 67 12.25 -21.50 4.26
N ALA A 68 11.69 -22.31 3.35
CA ALA A 68 12.18 -22.42 1.98
C ALA A 68 11.96 -21.12 1.19
N GLU A 69 10.76 -20.56 1.29
CA GLU A 69 10.35 -19.29 0.67
C GLU A 69 11.16 -18.13 1.25
N THR A 70 11.35 -18.09 2.57
CA THR A 70 12.18 -17.07 3.21
C THR A 70 13.62 -17.10 2.68
N ARG A 71 14.24 -18.28 2.56
CA ARG A 71 15.59 -18.41 1.98
C ARG A 71 15.62 -18.04 0.50
N LYS A 72 14.58 -18.38 -0.28
CA LYS A 72 14.45 -18.01 -1.69
C LYS A 72 14.48 -16.47 -1.84
N TYR A 73 13.60 -15.76 -1.14
CA TYR A 73 13.53 -14.30 -1.26
C TYR A 73 14.74 -13.59 -0.66
N GLN A 74 15.39 -14.15 0.37
CA GLN A 74 16.66 -13.62 0.87
C GLN A 74 17.78 -13.68 -0.17
N ARG A 75 17.91 -14.81 -0.88
CA ARG A 75 18.88 -14.95 -1.97
C ARG A 75 18.59 -13.99 -3.12
N GLU A 76 17.32 -13.83 -3.47
CA GLU A 76 16.88 -12.91 -4.51
C GLU A 76 17.18 -11.46 -4.12
N ALA A 77 16.87 -11.05 -2.89
CA ALA A 77 17.20 -9.72 -2.38
C ALA A 77 18.72 -9.46 -2.40
N LEU A 78 19.54 -10.40 -1.91
CA LEU A 78 21.00 -10.25 -1.96
C LEU A 78 21.54 -10.16 -3.39
N LYS A 79 20.91 -10.86 -4.35
CA LYS A 79 21.24 -10.71 -5.76
C LYS A 79 20.90 -9.30 -6.26
N LEU A 80 19.70 -8.80 -5.99
CA LEU A 80 19.30 -7.44 -6.38
C LEU A 80 20.22 -6.37 -5.78
N PHE A 81 20.59 -6.52 -4.51
CA PHE A 81 21.58 -5.64 -3.88
C PHE A 81 22.94 -5.71 -4.57
N THR A 82 23.40 -6.92 -4.92
CA THR A 82 24.65 -7.11 -5.67
C THR A 82 24.60 -6.44 -7.04
N ASP A 83 23.49 -6.61 -7.77
CA ASP A 83 23.25 -5.99 -9.07
C ASP A 83 23.22 -4.45 -8.97
N ALA A 84 22.80 -3.91 -7.82
CA ALA A 84 22.84 -2.49 -7.47
C ALA A 84 24.20 -2.00 -6.93
N GLY A 85 25.23 -2.85 -6.87
CA GLY A 85 26.59 -2.50 -6.44
C GLY A 85 26.87 -2.60 -4.94
N PHE A 86 25.94 -3.14 -4.15
CA PHE A 86 26.18 -3.45 -2.74
C PHE A 86 27.00 -4.73 -2.60
N THR A 87 27.71 -4.86 -1.47
CA THR A 87 28.53 -6.04 -1.16
C THR A 87 28.13 -6.63 0.19
N PHE A 88 27.75 -7.92 0.20
CA PHE A 88 27.54 -8.65 1.45
C PHE A 88 28.85 -9.27 1.94
N LYS A 89 29.41 -8.77 3.06
CA LYS A 89 30.69 -9.23 3.61
C LYS A 89 30.67 -9.22 5.13
N GLY A 90 31.09 -10.34 5.74
CA GLY A 90 31.20 -10.45 7.20
C GLY A 90 29.86 -10.31 7.95
N GLY A 91 28.75 -10.66 7.29
CA GLY A 91 27.39 -10.49 7.84
C GLY A 91 26.83 -9.08 7.71
N LEU A 92 27.51 -8.17 7.03
CA LEU A 92 27.09 -6.79 6.79
C LEU A 92 26.78 -6.58 5.31
N LEU A 93 25.74 -5.82 5.01
CA LEU A 93 25.53 -5.27 3.68
C LEU A 93 26.24 -3.93 3.59
N LEU A 94 27.20 -3.81 2.68
CA LEU A 94 27.96 -2.61 2.44
C LEU A 94 27.45 -1.92 1.18
N ASP A 95 27.25 -0.61 1.25
CA ASP A 95 26.95 0.22 0.10
C ASP A 95 28.15 0.32 -0.87
N PRO A 96 27.99 0.91 -2.08
CA PRO A 96 29.10 1.08 -3.02
C PRO A 96 30.28 1.91 -2.51
N SER A 97 30.10 2.69 -1.43
CA SER A 97 31.17 3.43 -0.75
C SER A 97 31.92 2.62 0.31
N GLY A 98 31.44 1.41 0.62
CA GLY A 98 32.00 0.51 1.62
C GLY A 98 31.47 0.74 3.04
N LYS A 99 30.46 1.59 3.23
CA LYS A 99 29.80 1.81 4.53
C LYS A 99 28.70 0.79 4.74
N GLN A 100 28.43 0.44 5.99
CA GLN A 100 27.27 -0.42 6.30
C GLN A 100 25.98 0.30 5.88
N PHE A 101 25.12 -0.42 5.16
CA PHE A 101 23.81 0.09 4.79
C PHE A 101 22.89 0.11 6.00
N GLU A 102 22.35 1.28 6.30
CA GLU A 102 21.49 1.54 7.45
C GLU A 102 20.16 2.14 6.96
N ILE A 103 19.06 1.81 7.64
CA ILE A 103 17.72 2.36 7.38
C ILE A 103 17.01 2.61 8.71
N GLU A 104 16.49 3.80 8.92
CA GLU A 104 15.57 4.11 10.01
C GLU A 104 14.11 4.07 9.56
N ILE A 105 13.29 3.27 10.25
CA ILE A 105 11.83 3.28 10.12
C ILE A 105 11.28 4.24 11.18
N LEU A 106 10.60 5.29 10.74
CA LEU A 106 9.97 6.30 11.61
C LEU A 106 8.51 5.93 11.90
N GLY A 107 8.11 6.01 13.17
CA GLY A 107 6.71 5.87 13.61
C GLY A 107 6.39 6.83 14.76
N ASN A 108 5.11 6.88 15.15
CA ASN A 108 4.65 7.73 16.24
C ASN A 108 3.62 7.10 17.18
N ASP A 109 3.31 5.82 16.99
CA ASP A 109 2.41 5.09 17.89
C ASP A 109 2.86 3.65 18.18
N PRO A 110 2.29 2.98 19.20
CA PRO A 110 2.66 1.60 19.54
C PRO A 110 2.31 0.56 18.45
N THR A 111 1.39 0.87 17.55
CA THR A 111 1.04 -0.03 16.43
C THR A 111 2.12 -0.03 15.36
N ASP A 112 2.75 1.12 15.11
CA ASP A 112 3.95 1.23 14.28
C ASP A 112 5.08 0.36 14.83
N GLU A 113 5.32 0.39 16.14
CA GLU A 113 6.37 -0.42 16.76
C GLU A 113 6.12 -1.92 16.57
N ARG A 114 4.87 -2.35 16.79
CA ARG A 114 4.44 -3.76 16.63
C ARG A 114 4.70 -4.29 15.22
N VAL A 115 4.72 -3.43 14.22
CA VAL A 115 4.89 -3.76 12.79
C VAL A 115 6.33 -3.55 12.34
N GLY A 116 6.95 -2.46 12.78
CA GLY A 116 8.32 -2.08 12.45
C GLY A 116 9.35 -3.07 13.01
N ILE A 117 9.11 -3.62 14.21
CA ILE A 117 9.99 -4.65 14.80
C ILE A 117 10.14 -5.86 13.86
N PRO A 118 9.05 -6.55 13.42
CA PRO A 118 9.15 -7.60 12.41
C PRO A 118 9.93 -7.20 11.15
N MET A 119 9.71 -5.98 10.64
CA MET A 119 10.43 -5.51 9.46
C MET A 119 11.95 -5.42 9.71
N VAL A 120 12.37 -4.91 10.86
CA VAL A 120 13.78 -4.90 11.28
C VAL A 120 14.34 -6.34 11.36
N GLU A 121 13.57 -7.28 11.91
CA GLU A 121 13.95 -8.70 11.97
C GLU A 121 14.12 -9.31 10.58
N TYR A 122 13.26 -8.95 9.62
CA TYR A 122 13.32 -9.45 8.24
C TYR A 122 14.52 -8.92 7.44
N LEU A 123 14.97 -7.70 7.75
CA LEU A 123 16.12 -7.07 7.09
C LEU A 123 17.46 -7.55 7.65
N ARG A 124 17.51 -7.96 8.93
CA ARG A 124 18.77 -8.36 9.59
C ARG A 124 19.55 -9.48 8.87
N PRO A 125 18.92 -10.58 8.39
CA PRO A 125 19.65 -11.65 7.69
C PRO A 125 20.31 -11.18 6.38
N LEU A 126 19.88 -10.05 5.83
CA LEU A 126 20.49 -9.43 4.66
C LEU A 126 21.70 -8.57 5.02
N GLY A 127 22.03 -8.41 6.31
CA GLY A 127 23.14 -7.59 6.79
C GLY A 127 22.85 -6.09 6.87
N ILE A 128 21.59 -5.70 6.68
CA ILE A 128 21.11 -4.32 6.77
C ILE A 128 20.95 -3.93 8.24
N ARG A 129 21.47 -2.76 8.62
CA ARG A 129 21.24 -2.20 9.95
C ARG A 129 19.96 -1.38 9.96
N ALA A 130 18.85 -2.05 10.24
CA ALA A 130 17.55 -1.40 10.37
C ALA A 130 17.24 -1.03 11.83
N THR A 131 16.58 0.10 12.04
CA THR A 131 16.04 0.54 13.33
C THR A 131 14.59 0.98 13.20
N ILE A 132 13.82 0.89 14.29
CA ILE A 132 12.51 1.54 14.42
C ILE A 132 12.66 2.67 15.45
N ARG A 133 12.22 3.87 15.09
CA ARG A 133 12.23 5.04 15.98
C ARG A 133 10.81 5.55 16.15
N ILE A 134 10.30 5.44 17.37
CA ILE A 134 9.04 6.02 17.78
C ILE A 134 9.30 7.39 18.40
N VAL A 135 8.67 8.43 17.86
CA VAL A 135 8.76 9.81 18.36
C VAL A 135 7.37 10.35 18.72
N ASP A 136 7.30 11.48 19.43
CA ASP A 136 6.02 12.14 19.67
C ASP A 136 5.41 12.70 18.37
N SER A 137 4.09 12.93 18.38
CA SER A 137 3.36 13.36 17.18
C SER A 137 3.85 14.67 16.57
N ALA A 138 4.39 15.60 17.37
CA ALA A 138 4.91 16.87 16.85
C ALA A 138 6.23 16.65 16.11
N GLN A 139 7.14 15.86 16.68
CA GLN A 139 8.37 15.44 16.00
C GLN A 139 8.08 14.62 14.74
N TYR A 140 7.16 13.66 14.83
CA TYR A 140 6.78 12.84 13.67
C TYR A 140 6.26 13.70 12.53
N LYS A 141 5.29 14.57 12.81
CA LYS A 141 4.74 15.47 11.79
C LYS A 141 5.80 16.38 11.21
N ASN A 142 6.69 16.95 12.03
CA ASN A 142 7.77 17.79 11.53
C ASN A 142 8.72 17.03 10.59
N ARG A 143 9.10 15.80 10.94
CA ARG A 143 9.98 14.97 10.09
C ARG A 143 9.29 14.54 8.80
N ILE A 144 8.04 14.07 8.88
CA ILE A 144 7.24 13.69 7.70
C ILE A 144 7.03 14.89 6.77
N ASP A 145 6.65 16.06 7.29
CA ASP A 145 6.41 17.26 6.49
C ASP A 145 7.70 17.76 5.80
N ASN A 146 8.88 17.44 6.32
CA ASN A 146 10.16 17.82 5.74
C ASN A 146 10.88 16.66 5.02
N PHE A 147 10.22 15.53 4.81
CA PHE A 147 10.80 14.33 4.19
C PHE A 147 12.09 13.83 4.90
N ASP A 148 12.18 14.01 6.22
CA ASP A 148 13.31 13.56 7.05
C ASP A 148 13.06 12.16 7.63
N PHE A 149 13.04 11.16 6.75
CA PHE A 149 12.91 9.75 7.11
C PHE A 149 13.45 8.87 5.97
N ASP A 150 13.95 7.67 6.29
CA ASP A 150 14.27 6.67 5.26
C ASP A 150 13.03 5.85 4.90
N MET A 151 12.27 5.43 5.91
CA MET A 151 11.02 4.70 5.77
C MET A 151 10.01 5.14 6.82
N SER A 152 8.72 5.08 6.50
CA SER A 152 7.64 5.25 7.47
C SER A 152 6.39 4.48 7.05
N MET A 153 5.48 4.24 7.99
CA MET A 153 4.21 3.58 7.75
C MET A 153 3.15 4.65 7.45
N ILE A 154 2.75 4.72 6.19
CA ILE A 154 1.85 5.77 5.69
C ILE A 154 0.66 5.14 4.99
N SER A 155 -0.52 5.65 5.30
CA SER A 155 -1.76 5.31 4.60
C SER A 155 -2.13 6.39 3.59
N THR A 156 -2.28 5.99 2.33
CA THR A 156 -2.78 6.85 1.26
C THR A 156 -4.16 6.36 0.84
N ALA A 157 -5.19 6.86 1.52
CA ALA A 157 -6.57 6.47 1.25
C ALA A 157 -7.00 6.87 -0.17
N GLN A 158 -7.54 5.90 -0.91
CA GLN A 158 -8.14 6.10 -2.23
C GLN A 158 -9.65 6.20 -2.17
N SER A 159 -10.23 6.88 -3.15
CA SER A 159 -11.67 6.95 -3.35
C SER A 159 -12.09 6.10 -4.55
N LEU A 160 -13.40 5.83 -4.67
CA LEU A 160 -13.96 5.21 -5.88
C LEU A 160 -13.99 6.15 -7.09
N SER A 161 -13.58 7.40 -6.95
CA SER A 161 -13.54 8.41 -8.02
C SER A 161 -12.29 9.28 -7.86
N PRO A 162 -11.09 8.72 -8.11
CA PRO A 162 -9.85 9.45 -7.91
C PRO A 162 -9.79 10.69 -8.81
N GLY A 163 -9.28 11.78 -8.27
CA GLY A 163 -9.28 13.08 -8.92
C GLY A 163 -8.06 13.93 -8.53
N ASN A 164 -8.31 15.20 -8.19
CA ASN A 164 -7.24 16.19 -7.98
C ASN A 164 -6.24 15.81 -6.87
N GLU A 165 -6.68 15.04 -5.88
CA GLU A 165 -5.83 14.57 -4.78
C GLU A 165 -4.68 13.68 -5.26
N GLN A 166 -4.79 13.04 -6.42
CA GLN A 166 -3.71 12.23 -7.00
C GLN A 166 -2.47 13.08 -7.32
N ARG A 167 -2.61 14.38 -7.61
CA ARG A 167 -1.45 15.29 -7.77
C ARG A 167 -0.68 15.46 -6.46
N GLU A 168 -1.40 15.54 -5.35
CA GLU A 168 -0.79 15.70 -4.02
C GLU A 168 -0.03 14.43 -3.61
N TYR A 169 -0.45 13.27 -4.12
CA TYR A 169 0.15 11.98 -3.77
C TYR A 169 1.33 11.60 -4.66
N TRP A 170 1.25 11.84 -5.97
CA TRP A 170 2.15 11.20 -6.93
C TRP A 170 2.91 12.15 -7.84
N SER A 171 2.50 13.44 -7.92
CA SER A 171 3.09 14.34 -8.90
C SER A 171 4.50 14.80 -8.53
N SER A 172 5.35 14.94 -9.55
CA SER A 172 6.68 15.53 -9.43
C SER A 172 6.68 16.92 -8.77
N GLN A 173 5.60 17.70 -8.95
CA GLN A 173 5.50 19.05 -8.40
C GLN A 173 5.37 19.09 -6.87
N THR A 174 4.92 17.99 -6.26
CA THR A 174 4.69 17.89 -4.81
C THR A 174 5.78 17.10 -4.09
N ALA A 175 6.69 16.46 -4.84
CA ALA A 175 7.78 15.62 -4.32
C ALA A 175 8.74 16.36 -3.37
N ASP A 176 9.03 17.64 -3.63
CA ASP A 176 9.95 18.45 -2.81
C ASP A 176 9.21 19.50 -1.96
N LYS A 177 7.87 19.49 -1.98
CA LYS A 177 7.07 20.53 -1.32
C LYS A 177 6.89 20.17 0.15
N PRO A 178 7.41 20.97 1.11
CA PRO A 178 7.22 20.70 2.52
C PRO A 178 5.73 20.63 2.89
N GLY A 179 5.36 19.59 3.66
CA GLY A 179 3.98 19.25 4.01
C GLY A 179 3.16 18.65 2.87
N GLY A 180 3.78 18.35 1.73
CA GLY A 180 3.18 17.60 0.62
C GLY A 180 2.90 16.15 1.00
N ARG A 181 2.10 15.45 0.18
CA ARG A 181 1.69 14.07 0.42
C ARG A 181 2.38 13.06 -0.51
N ASN A 182 3.31 13.52 -1.34
CA ASN A 182 4.20 12.68 -2.13
C ASN A 182 5.37 12.22 -1.27
N TYR A 183 5.06 11.36 -0.31
CA TYR A 183 6.02 10.90 0.71
C TYR A 183 7.15 10.05 0.13
N SER A 184 6.95 9.44 -1.03
CA SER A 184 7.98 8.66 -1.73
C SER A 184 8.88 9.54 -2.63
N GLY A 185 8.61 10.84 -2.74
CA GLY A 185 9.40 11.76 -3.55
C GLY A 185 9.35 11.44 -5.05
N ILE A 186 8.24 10.91 -5.55
CA ILE A 186 8.07 10.46 -6.93
C ILE A 186 8.23 11.64 -7.88
N LYS A 187 9.12 11.50 -8.86
CA LYS A 187 9.34 12.46 -9.96
C LYS A 187 9.38 11.74 -11.29
N ASP A 188 8.21 11.31 -11.77
CA ASP A 188 8.07 10.54 -12.99
C ASP A 188 7.06 11.22 -13.94
N PRO A 189 7.48 11.62 -15.16
CA PRO A 189 6.61 12.31 -16.10
C PRO A 189 5.47 11.44 -16.65
N VAL A 190 5.60 10.11 -16.63
CA VAL A 190 4.51 9.19 -17.00
C VAL A 190 3.45 9.17 -15.90
N ILE A 191 3.88 9.15 -14.63
CA ILE A 191 2.95 9.25 -13.50
C ILE A 191 2.23 10.60 -13.52
N ASP A 192 2.94 11.69 -13.77
CA ASP A 192 2.33 13.03 -13.92
C ASP A 192 1.25 13.05 -15.02
N ASP A 193 1.56 12.52 -16.21
CA ASP A 193 0.63 12.48 -17.34
C ASP A 193 -0.59 11.59 -17.06
N LEU A 194 -0.39 10.42 -16.46
CA LEU A 194 -1.49 9.54 -16.05
C LEU A 194 -2.41 10.22 -15.03
N VAL A 195 -1.85 10.94 -14.05
CA VAL A 195 -2.63 11.70 -13.07
C VAL A 195 -3.48 12.78 -13.74
N GLU A 196 -2.93 13.55 -14.66
CA GLU A 196 -3.70 14.57 -15.40
C GLU A 196 -4.82 13.95 -16.24
N ARG A 197 -4.55 12.81 -16.89
CA ARG A 197 -5.54 12.09 -17.67
C ARG A 197 -6.67 11.53 -16.81
N ILE A 198 -6.36 11.00 -15.62
CA ILE A 198 -7.39 10.54 -14.64
C ILE A 198 -8.33 11.69 -14.29
N ILE A 199 -7.76 12.87 -13.99
CA ILE A 199 -8.54 14.06 -13.61
C ILE A 199 -9.42 14.54 -14.76
N ALA A 200 -8.94 14.42 -15.99
CA ALA A 200 -9.65 14.82 -17.20
C ALA A 200 -10.48 13.69 -17.85
N ALA A 201 -10.62 12.52 -17.20
CA ALA A 201 -11.29 11.37 -17.80
C ALA A 201 -12.75 11.70 -18.18
N PRO A 202 -13.17 11.44 -19.44
CA PRO A 202 -14.48 11.87 -19.93
C PRO A 202 -15.64 11.00 -19.42
N ASP A 203 -15.34 9.75 -19.02
CA ASP A 203 -16.33 8.79 -18.58
C ASP A 203 -15.70 7.76 -17.61
N ARG A 204 -16.57 6.90 -17.06
CA ARG A 204 -16.16 5.89 -16.07
C ARG A 204 -15.22 4.84 -16.65
N ALA A 205 -15.39 4.45 -17.91
CA ALA A 205 -14.60 3.39 -18.52
C ALA A 205 -13.16 3.85 -18.74
N GLU A 206 -12.95 5.07 -19.24
CA GLU A 206 -11.62 5.64 -19.40
C GLU A 206 -10.97 5.92 -18.04
N LEU A 207 -11.74 6.41 -17.04
CA LEU A 207 -11.24 6.60 -15.68
C LEU A 207 -10.70 5.28 -15.10
N VAL A 208 -11.47 4.20 -15.17
CA VAL A 208 -11.06 2.88 -14.69
C VAL A 208 -9.78 2.42 -15.40
N ALA A 209 -9.72 2.51 -16.73
CA ALA A 209 -8.53 2.08 -17.47
C ALA A 209 -7.28 2.90 -17.13
N LEU A 210 -7.41 4.21 -16.95
CA LEU A 210 -6.33 5.10 -16.54
C LEU A 210 -5.87 4.86 -15.11
N THR A 211 -6.80 4.65 -14.17
CA THR A 211 -6.47 4.35 -12.78
C THR A 211 -5.74 3.02 -12.66
N ARG A 212 -6.19 1.99 -13.37
CA ARG A 212 -5.48 0.69 -13.42
C ARG A 212 -4.08 0.82 -14.03
N ALA A 213 -3.92 1.61 -15.09
CA ALA A 213 -2.61 1.91 -15.66
C ALA A 213 -1.69 2.61 -14.65
N LEU A 214 -2.18 3.64 -13.94
CA LEU A 214 -1.44 4.31 -12.87
C LEU A 214 -1.06 3.34 -11.74
N ASP A 215 -1.99 2.48 -11.31
CA ASP A 215 -1.75 1.46 -10.31
C ASP A 215 -0.57 0.56 -10.68
N ARG A 216 -0.54 0.04 -11.92
CA ARG A 216 0.57 -0.80 -12.39
C ARG A 216 1.90 -0.05 -12.44
N VAL A 217 1.90 1.21 -12.89
CA VAL A 217 3.12 2.02 -12.96
C VAL A 217 3.66 2.27 -11.55
N LEU A 218 2.79 2.63 -10.59
CA LEU A 218 3.18 2.83 -9.20
C LEU A 218 3.72 1.56 -8.54
N LEU A 219 3.04 0.41 -8.74
CA LEU A 219 3.47 -0.89 -8.20
C LEU A 219 4.85 -1.29 -8.73
N ASN A 220 5.10 -1.11 -10.03
CA ASN A 220 6.40 -1.42 -10.65
C ASN A 220 7.47 -0.35 -10.38
N GLY A 221 7.11 0.79 -9.80
CA GLY A 221 8.06 1.79 -9.31
C GLY A 221 8.67 1.45 -7.94
N TYR A 222 8.12 0.46 -7.22
CA TYR A 222 8.60 0.01 -5.91
C TYR A 222 8.73 1.12 -4.86
N TYR A 223 7.89 2.16 -4.93
CA TYR A 223 7.92 3.33 -4.04
C TYR A 223 7.42 3.06 -2.63
N ALA A 224 6.71 1.96 -2.43
CA ALA A 224 6.20 1.50 -1.15
C ALA A 224 6.32 -0.02 -1.06
N ILE A 225 6.38 -0.53 0.17
CA ILE A 225 6.13 -1.94 0.45
C ILE A 225 4.65 -2.00 0.83
N PRO A 226 3.76 -2.55 -0.01
CA PRO A 226 2.35 -2.69 0.33
C PRO A 226 2.21 -3.42 1.67
N MET A 227 1.22 -3.06 2.47
CA MET A 227 1.04 -3.64 3.81
C MET A 227 -0.16 -4.58 3.82
N TRP A 228 -1.27 -4.18 4.41
CA TRP A 228 -2.48 -4.99 4.49
C TRP A 228 -3.71 -4.11 4.66
N TYR A 229 -4.87 -4.72 4.46
CA TYR A 229 -6.17 -4.10 4.72
C TYR A 229 -7.12 -5.11 5.38
N ASN A 230 -8.19 -4.60 5.98
CA ASN A 230 -9.31 -5.42 6.41
C ASN A 230 -10.28 -5.59 5.23
N PRO A 231 -10.50 -6.81 4.71
CA PRO A 231 -11.47 -7.02 3.64
C PRO A 231 -12.92 -6.93 4.12
N LYS A 232 -13.15 -6.77 5.43
CA LYS A 232 -14.48 -6.72 6.04
C LYS A 232 -14.60 -5.50 6.95
N ALA A 233 -15.81 -4.96 7.03
CA ALA A 233 -16.19 -4.01 8.06
C ALA A 233 -16.95 -4.77 9.16
N TRP A 234 -16.47 -4.67 10.41
CA TRP A 234 -17.08 -5.36 11.55
C TRP A 234 -17.96 -4.41 12.34
N PHE A 235 -19.22 -4.78 12.50
CA PHE A 235 -20.19 -4.03 13.28
C PHE A 235 -20.92 -4.97 14.22
N SER A 236 -21.30 -4.44 15.37
CA SER A 236 -22.30 -5.04 16.25
C SER A 236 -23.43 -4.05 16.44
N TRP A 237 -24.66 -4.55 16.40
CA TRP A 237 -25.85 -3.73 16.59
C TRP A 237 -26.91 -4.49 17.37
N TRP A 238 -27.81 -3.76 18.01
CA TRP A 238 -28.96 -4.35 18.66
C TRP A 238 -29.87 -4.98 17.62
N ARG A 239 -30.38 -6.19 17.88
CA ARG A 239 -31.25 -6.92 16.94
C ARG A 239 -32.46 -6.10 16.46
N LYS A 240 -32.97 -5.17 17.27
CA LYS A 240 -34.07 -4.27 16.87
C LYS A 240 -33.69 -3.27 15.77
N LEU A 241 -32.41 -3.02 15.53
CA LEU A 241 -31.94 -2.19 14.41
C LEU A 241 -31.88 -3.05 13.15
N GLN A 242 -32.62 -2.64 12.14
CA GLN A 242 -32.71 -3.29 10.84
C GLN A 242 -32.20 -2.34 9.74
N PHE A 243 -31.74 -2.91 8.62
CA PHE A 243 -31.18 -2.19 7.47
C PHE A 243 -31.70 -2.81 6.17
N PRO A 244 -31.61 -2.09 5.04
CA PRO A 244 -32.04 -2.62 3.75
C PRO A 244 -31.23 -3.87 3.38
N PRO A 245 -31.84 -4.89 2.75
CA PRO A 245 -31.13 -6.11 2.37
C PRO A 245 -30.02 -5.85 1.35
N THR A 246 -30.10 -4.76 0.59
CA THR A 246 -29.05 -4.28 -0.30
C THR A 246 -28.32 -3.12 0.35
N GLN A 247 -27.02 -3.27 0.55
CA GLN A 247 -26.15 -2.21 1.06
C GLN A 247 -25.52 -1.44 -0.13
N PRO A 248 -25.16 -0.16 0.08
CA PRO A 248 -24.47 0.60 -0.95
C PRO A 248 -23.08 0.00 -1.26
N LEU A 249 -22.54 0.35 -2.42
CA LEU A 249 -21.24 -0.16 -2.89
C LEU A 249 -20.04 0.46 -2.17
N TYR A 250 -20.23 1.55 -1.41
CA TYR A 250 -19.16 2.15 -0.62
C TYR A 250 -18.98 1.42 0.72
N THR A 251 -17.77 1.51 1.28
CA THR A 251 -17.43 0.85 2.54
C THR A 251 -18.25 1.39 3.72
N GLY A 252 -18.85 0.48 4.48
CA GLY A 252 -19.49 0.77 5.77
C GLY A 252 -21.00 0.52 5.78
N VAL A 253 -21.64 0.84 6.90
CA VAL A 253 -23.09 0.80 7.05
C VAL A 253 -23.63 2.21 6.88
N ASP A 254 -24.65 2.38 6.05
CA ASP A 254 -25.40 3.63 6.01
C ASP A 254 -26.29 3.74 7.24
N LEU A 255 -25.82 4.50 8.24
CA LEU A 255 -26.55 4.71 9.49
C LEU A 255 -27.90 5.42 9.30
N TYR A 256 -28.08 6.14 8.20
CA TYR A 256 -29.35 6.80 7.87
C TYR A 256 -30.35 5.86 7.19
N SER A 257 -29.90 4.68 6.75
CA SER A 257 -30.75 3.63 6.21
C SER A 257 -31.35 2.70 7.28
N LEU A 258 -30.97 2.89 8.55
CA LEU A 258 -31.40 2.07 9.67
C LEU A 258 -32.81 2.44 10.15
N TRP A 259 -33.58 1.45 10.60
CA TRP A 259 -34.81 1.67 11.36
C TRP A 259 -34.90 0.74 12.56
N ILE A 260 -35.73 1.12 13.54
CA ILE A 260 -36.10 0.24 14.64
C ILE A 260 -37.28 -0.62 14.19
N ASP A 261 -37.08 -1.92 14.21
CA ASP A 261 -38.17 -2.89 14.18
C ASP A 261 -38.86 -2.90 15.54
N THR A 262 -40.05 -2.29 15.58
CA THR A 262 -40.80 -2.09 16.82
C THR A 262 -41.38 -3.40 17.37
N GLU A 263 -41.52 -4.46 16.58
CA GLU A 263 -41.97 -5.77 17.06
C GLU A 263 -40.81 -6.48 17.78
N ILE A 264 -39.62 -6.48 17.16
CA ILE A 264 -38.40 -7.01 17.78
C ILE A 264 -38.07 -6.23 19.05
N GLU A 265 -38.18 -4.89 19.03
CA GLU A 265 -37.92 -4.05 20.20
C GLU A 265 -38.82 -4.43 21.39
N LYS A 266 -40.13 -4.53 21.19
CA LYS A 266 -41.09 -4.93 22.25
C LYS A 266 -40.81 -6.34 22.77
N ALA A 267 -40.48 -7.28 21.88
CA ALA A 267 -40.14 -8.66 22.29
C ALA A 267 -38.87 -8.70 23.15
N MET A 268 -37.90 -7.83 22.86
CA MET A 268 -36.67 -7.69 23.66
C MET A 268 -36.93 -7.07 25.03
N GLU A 269 -37.89 -6.15 25.16
CA GLU A 269 -38.28 -5.54 26.44
C GLU A 269 -39.00 -6.54 27.37
N GLY A 270 -39.84 -7.42 26.81
CA GLY A 270 -40.52 -8.47 27.57
C GLY A 270 -39.66 -9.67 27.97
N SER A 271 -38.40 -9.71 27.51
CA SER A 271 -37.42 -10.78 27.78
C SER A 271 -36.38 -10.39 28.84
N ARG A 272 -36.48 -9.20 29.43
CA ARG A 272 -35.66 -8.74 30.57
C ARG A 272 -36.35 -9.05 31.89
#